data_AF-A0A2K1JXK3-F1
#
_entry.id   AF-A0A2K1JXK3-F1
#
_cell.length_a   1.000
_cell.length_b   1.000
_cell.length_c   1.000
_cell.angle_alpha   90.00
_cell.angle_beta   90.00
_cell.angle_gamma   90.00
#
_symmetry.space_group_name_H-M   'P 1'
#
loop_
_entity.id
_entity.type
_entity.pdbx_description
1 polymer ?
#
loop_
_entity_poly.entity_id
_entity_poly.type
_entity_poly.pdbx_seq_one_letter_code
_entity_poly.pdbx_strand_id
1 'polypeptide(L)'
;MALQNQLLIGNRRATSGFGDCSSFLPGKPSGTRAQRLATRRSLLLWGARANLDASGGFGTDLFTETRAAGGGVKTENRLENVFGSFDGGMVKESKRTLEFVKYQGIGNDFIMVNNLDFSEPIITAAEAVRLCDRHLGIGGDGVIFVMRDGEDYQMRIYNSDGSEPEMCGNGIRCFAKYLADLEQASAPRSYKVLTLAGHMILELREDGQVCVDMGPPILEAPQIPTKLAPQGEVVKAPLDVDGKTWLMTCVSMGNPHAITFGQEGGEGLNVDALPLEQIGPLFEHHEVFPARTNTEFVEVFSRNHLKMRVWERGAGATQACGTGACAVVVAAVKEGRAERRCTVDLPGGPLEIEWRESDNHIYMTGPAKRVFQGTVVLEN
;
A
#
# COMPACT_ATOMS: atom_id res chain seq x y z
N MET A 1 5.57 56.70 -37.73
CA MET A 1 4.75 57.59 -38.57
C MET A 1 3.97 56.71 -39.54
N ALA A 2 2.63 56.85 -39.56
CA ALA A 2 1.60 56.37 -40.51
C ALA A 2 1.93 55.13 -41.39
N LEU A 3 1.10 54.08 -41.47
CA LEU A 3 -0.22 54.11 -42.14
C LEU A 3 -1.00 52.78 -41.96
N GLN A 4 -2.29 52.92 -41.62
CA GLN A 4 -3.49 52.33 -42.25
C GLN A 4 -3.79 50.81 -42.39
N ASN A 5 -5.03 50.48 -41.95
CA ASN A 5 -6.13 49.75 -42.64
C ASN A 5 -5.89 48.30 -43.13
N GLN A 6 -6.83 47.35 -43.13
CA GLN A 6 -8.30 47.34 -43.02
C GLN A 6 -8.77 45.89 -42.82
N LEU A 7 -9.95 45.73 -42.21
CA LEU A 7 -10.79 44.51 -42.25
C LEU A 7 -11.10 44.06 -43.68
N LEU A 8 -11.35 42.76 -43.88
CA LEU A 8 -12.44 42.29 -44.76
C LEU A 8 -12.89 40.85 -44.43
N ILE A 9 -14.21 40.72 -44.42
CA ILE A 9 -15.07 39.55 -44.24
C ILE A 9 -15.12 38.73 -45.54
N GLY A 10 -15.22 37.39 -45.45
CA GLY A 10 -15.39 36.51 -46.61
C GLY A 10 -16.15 35.22 -46.30
N ASN A 11 -17.44 35.21 -46.65
CA ASN A 11 -18.37 34.08 -46.69
C ASN A 11 -17.93 32.96 -47.67
N ARG A 12 -18.24 31.69 -47.39
CA ARG A 12 -18.86 30.74 -48.36
C ARG A 12 -19.32 29.41 -47.75
N ARG A 13 -20.45 28.94 -48.27
CA ARG A 13 -21.20 27.71 -47.96
C ARG A 13 -20.69 26.48 -48.73
N ALA A 14 -20.94 25.32 -48.12
CA ALA A 14 -21.46 24.04 -48.66
C ALA A 14 -20.82 23.38 -49.89
N THR A 15 -20.47 22.10 -49.74
CA THR A 15 -20.93 21.01 -50.62
C THR A 15 -20.91 19.65 -49.88
N SER A 16 -21.97 18.89 -50.13
CA SER A 16 -22.18 17.46 -49.86
C SER A 16 -21.37 16.54 -50.76
N GLY A 17 -21.08 15.31 -50.31
CA GLY A 17 -20.58 14.23 -51.17
C GLY A 17 -20.74 12.85 -50.52
N PHE A 18 -21.73 12.10 -50.99
CA PHE A 18 -21.95 10.66 -50.77
C PHE A 18 -20.83 9.82 -51.40
N GLY A 19 -20.60 8.62 -50.87
CA GLY A 19 -19.78 7.59 -51.51
C GLY A 19 -19.79 6.26 -50.74
N ASP A 20 -20.76 5.40 -51.09
CA ASP A 20 -20.83 3.97 -50.77
C ASP A 20 -19.56 3.20 -51.22
N CYS A 21 -19.20 2.13 -50.48
CA CYS A 21 -18.71 0.89 -51.07
C CYS A 21 -18.74 -0.28 -50.05
N SER A 22 -19.84 -1.02 -50.10
CA SER A 22 -19.98 -2.48 -50.12
C SER A 22 -18.80 -3.39 -49.69
N SER A 23 -19.13 -4.28 -48.74
CA SER A 23 -18.92 -5.74 -48.71
C SER A 23 -17.52 -6.34 -48.92
N PHE A 24 -17.09 -7.22 -48.01
CA PHE A 24 -16.92 -8.67 -48.28
C PHE A 24 -16.39 -9.39 -47.01
N LEU A 25 -17.19 -10.32 -46.47
CA LEU A 25 -16.72 -11.49 -45.71
C LEU A 25 -16.44 -12.60 -46.73
N PRO A 26 -15.43 -13.46 -46.50
CA PRO A 26 -15.67 -14.81 -45.96
C PRO A 26 -14.53 -15.20 -44.98
N GLY A 27 -14.55 -16.23 -44.15
CA GLY A 27 -15.22 -17.52 -44.13
C GLY A 27 -14.27 -18.47 -43.38
N LYS A 28 -14.83 -19.33 -42.52
CA LYS A 28 -14.12 -20.35 -41.70
C LYS A 28 -13.23 -21.28 -42.53
N PRO A 29 -12.31 -22.00 -41.86
CA PRO A 29 -12.29 -23.45 -42.02
C PRO A 29 -12.31 -24.24 -40.70
N SER A 30 -12.94 -25.40 -40.82
CA SER A 30 -13.02 -26.54 -39.90
C SER A 30 -11.76 -27.40 -39.90
N GLY A 31 -11.46 -28.12 -38.81
CA GLY A 31 -10.62 -29.33 -38.89
C GLY A 31 -9.91 -29.77 -37.60
N THR A 32 -10.57 -30.65 -36.83
CA THR A 32 -10.05 -31.85 -36.13
C THR A 32 -8.57 -31.95 -35.73
N ARG A 33 -8.28 -32.28 -34.45
CA ARG A 33 -8.02 -33.65 -33.94
C ARG A 33 -7.33 -33.60 -32.56
N ALA A 34 -7.67 -34.58 -31.73
CA ALA A 34 -7.23 -34.79 -30.36
C ALA A 34 -5.72 -34.99 -30.18
N GLN A 35 -5.20 -34.62 -28.99
CA GLN A 35 -4.31 -35.47 -28.20
C GLN A 35 -4.21 -34.98 -26.75
N ARG A 36 -4.64 -35.84 -25.82
CA ARG A 36 -4.28 -35.81 -24.39
C ARG A 36 -2.82 -36.26 -24.27
N LEU A 37 -2.03 -35.59 -23.45
CA LEU A 37 -0.81 -36.16 -22.88
C LEU A 37 -0.67 -35.66 -21.45
N ALA A 38 -0.92 -36.59 -20.54
CA ALA A 38 -0.57 -36.52 -19.13
C ALA A 38 0.93 -36.80 -19.00
N THR A 39 1.63 -36.01 -18.20
CA THR A 39 3.00 -36.31 -17.78
C THR A 39 3.00 -36.66 -16.30
N ARG A 40 3.10 -37.97 -16.02
CA ARG A 40 3.61 -38.53 -14.76
C ARG A 40 5.14 -38.56 -14.82
N ARG A 41 5.82 -38.09 -13.78
CA ARG A 41 7.15 -38.55 -13.33
C ARG A 41 7.23 -38.30 -11.82
N SER A 42 7.01 -39.32 -10.99
CA SER A 42 7.95 -40.31 -10.43
C SER A 42 8.76 -39.81 -9.23
N LEU A 43 8.32 -40.32 -8.07
CA LEU A 43 9.03 -40.65 -6.84
C LEU A 43 10.55 -40.83 -6.96
N LEU A 44 11.25 -40.30 -5.95
CA LEU A 44 12.50 -40.86 -5.43
C LEU A 44 12.41 -40.89 -3.91
N LEU A 45 12.51 -42.11 -3.37
CA LEU A 45 12.69 -42.42 -1.95
C LEU A 45 14.02 -41.84 -1.46
N TRP A 46 14.07 -41.36 -0.23
CA TRP A 46 15.15 -41.67 0.70
C TRP A 46 14.55 -41.89 2.08
N GLY A 47 14.80 -43.08 2.63
CA GLY A 47 14.34 -43.48 3.95
C GLY A 47 15.40 -43.19 5.00
N ALA A 48 14.96 -42.82 6.20
CA ALA A 48 15.69 -43.06 7.43
C ALA A 48 14.66 -43.39 8.52
N ARG A 49 14.71 -44.63 9.01
CA ARG A 49 14.06 -45.10 10.24
C ARG A 49 14.92 -44.67 11.43
N ALA A 50 14.30 -44.21 12.51
CA ALA A 50 14.74 -44.52 13.87
C ALA A 50 13.60 -44.33 14.88
N ASN A 51 13.14 -45.48 15.38
CA ASN A 51 12.63 -45.84 16.71
C ASN A 51 11.67 -44.91 17.49
N LEU A 52 10.50 -45.51 17.74
CA LEU A 52 9.66 -45.35 18.92
C LEU A 52 10.44 -45.70 20.19
N ASP A 53 10.24 -44.93 21.26
CA ASP A 53 10.04 -45.47 22.61
C ASP A 53 9.12 -44.55 23.40
N ALA A 54 8.17 -45.17 24.11
CA ALA A 54 7.13 -44.55 24.90
C ALA A 54 7.38 -44.83 26.39
N SER A 55 7.36 -43.78 27.21
CA SER A 55 7.01 -43.75 28.64
C SER A 55 6.96 -42.25 29.01
N GLY A 56 5.92 -41.68 29.61
CA GLY A 56 5.14 -42.13 30.75
C GLY A 56 5.66 -41.39 31.99
N GLY A 57 5.02 -40.28 32.39
CA GLY A 57 5.40 -39.57 33.61
C GLY A 57 4.69 -38.23 33.80
N PHE A 58 3.69 -38.22 34.68
CA PHE A 58 3.09 -37.03 35.29
C PHE A 58 4.11 -36.32 36.19
N GLY A 59 4.14 -34.99 36.16
CA GLY A 59 4.91 -34.16 37.09
C GLY A 59 4.32 -32.75 37.15
N THR A 60 3.47 -32.53 38.16
CA THR A 60 3.04 -31.21 38.61
C THR A 60 4.14 -30.60 39.48
N ASP A 61 4.59 -29.39 39.17
CA ASP A 61 5.34 -28.59 40.14
C ASP A 61 4.88 -27.13 40.16
N LEU A 62 4.59 -26.71 41.39
CA LEU A 62 4.21 -25.38 41.86
C LEU A 62 5.42 -24.44 41.83
N PHE A 63 5.26 -23.20 41.37
CA PHE A 63 6.05 -22.08 41.89
C PHE A 63 5.23 -20.77 41.99
N THR A 64 4.98 -20.42 43.26
CA THR A 64 4.84 -19.12 43.94
C THR A 64 4.70 -17.82 43.14
N GLU A 65 3.65 -17.07 43.50
CA GLU A 65 3.45 -15.64 43.26
C GLU A 65 4.58 -14.77 43.85
N THR A 66 4.92 -13.70 43.14
CA THR A 66 5.31 -12.42 43.76
C THR A 66 4.65 -11.29 42.98
N ARG A 67 3.69 -10.60 43.61
CA ARG A 67 3.04 -9.40 43.08
C ARG A 67 3.98 -8.20 43.19
N ALA A 68 4.14 -7.47 42.09
CA ALA A 68 4.45 -6.06 42.09
C ALA A 68 3.40 -5.33 41.25
N ALA A 69 2.77 -4.33 41.86
CA ALA A 69 1.70 -3.54 41.26
C ALA A 69 2.26 -2.53 40.26
N GLY A 70 1.74 -2.57 39.02
CA GLY A 70 1.93 -1.57 37.98
C GLY A 70 0.80 -1.75 36.97
N GLY A 71 -0.08 -0.77 36.86
CA GLY A 71 -1.25 -0.82 35.97
C GLY A 71 -0.82 -0.74 34.51
N GLY A 72 -0.57 -1.90 33.90
CA GLY A 72 -0.42 -2.08 32.46
C GLY A 72 -1.37 -3.19 32.01
N VAL A 73 -2.22 -2.91 31.03
CA VAL A 73 -3.10 -3.91 30.42
C VAL A 73 -2.23 -4.79 29.52
N LYS A 74 -1.99 -6.04 29.92
CA LYS A 74 -1.48 -7.07 29.02
C LYS A 74 -2.60 -7.44 28.05
N THR A 75 -2.44 -7.12 26.77
CA THR A 75 -3.29 -7.66 25.70
C THR A 75 -2.76 -9.03 25.31
N GLU A 76 -3.16 -10.06 26.06
CA GLU A 76 -3.05 -11.45 25.61
C GLU A 76 -4.24 -11.71 24.68
N ASN A 77 -3.98 -11.98 23.40
CA ASN A 77 -5.03 -12.47 22.52
C ASN A 77 -5.38 -13.91 22.92
N ARG A 78 -6.21 -14.01 23.95
CA ARG A 78 -6.69 -15.28 24.47
C ARG A 78 -7.91 -15.68 23.66
N LEU A 79 -7.73 -16.65 22.77
CA LEU A 79 -8.84 -17.43 22.24
C LEU A 79 -9.39 -18.30 23.38
N GLU A 80 -10.19 -17.71 24.26
CA GLU A 80 -10.83 -18.45 25.35
C GLU A 80 -11.92 -19.36 24.78
N ASN A 81 -11.68 -20.67 24.83
CA ASN A 81 -12.75 -21.65 24.77
C ASN A 81 -13.35 -21.79 26.18
N VAL A 82 -14.56 -21.30 26.37
CA VAL A 82 -15.29 -21.46 27.65
C VAL A 82 -15.79 -22.91 27.74
N PHE A 83 -15.01 -23.78 28.38
CA PHE A 83 -15.42 -25.15 28.66
C PHE A 83 -16.25 -25.21 29.96
N GLY A 84 -17.56 -25.34 29.81
CA GLY A 84 -18.46 -25.73 30.90
C GLY A 84 -18.68 -27.25 30.89
N SER A 85 -18.58 -27.89 32.06
CA SER A 85 -18.94 -29.29 32.26
C SER A 85 -20.39 -29.57 31.86
N PHE A 86 -20.61 -30.75 31.28
CA PHE A 86 -21.87 -31.18 30.67
C PHE A 86 -22.81 -31.84 31.70
N ASP A 87 -24.05 -31.36 31.73
CA ASP A 87 -25.24 -32.20 31.89
C ASP A 87 -26.33 -31.62 30.96
N GLY A 88 -26.76 -32.43 29.98
CA GLY A 88 -28.02 -32.27 29.23
C GLY A 88 -28.25 -31.01 28.38
N GLY A 89 -28.02 -31.11 27.06
CA GLY A 89 -28.85 -30.42 26.05
C GLY A 89 -28.72 -28.91 25.89
N MET A 90 -27.64 -28.44 25.25
CA MET A 90 -27.58 -27.25 24.37
C MET A 90 -26.16 -27.22 23.76
N VAL A 91 -26.03 -27.08 22.43
CA VAL A 91 -24.74 -26.76 21.83
C VAL A 91 -24.39 -25.34 22.27
N LYS A 92 -23.48 -25.20 23.25
CA LYS A 92 -22.94 -23.88 23.61
C LYS A 92 -22.06 -23.41 22.46
N GLU A 93 -22.55 -22.47 21.67
CA GLU A 93 -21.71 -21.73 20.73
C GLU A 93 -20.63 -20.98 21.53
N SER A 94 -19.38 -21.43 21.40
CA SER A 94 -18.23 -20.68 21.89
C SER A 94 -18.10 -19.43 21.02
N LYS A 95 -18.37 -18.25 21.59
CA LYS A 95 -18.19 -16.98 20.88
C LYS A 95 -16.71 -16.62 20.90
N ARG A 96 -16.08 -16.69 19.74
CA ARG A 96 -14.70 -16.25 19.56
C ARG A 96 -14.65 -14.72 19.69
N THR A 97 -13.67 -14.19 20.42
CA THR A 97 -13.45 -12.74 20.55
C THR A 97 -12.08 -12.34 20.04
N LEU A 98 -11.96 -11.10 19.59
CA LEU A 98 -10.71 -10.49 19.12
C LEU A 98 -10.47 -9.17 19.86
N GLU A 99 -9.33 -9.04 20.53
CA GLU A 99 -8.85 -7.75 21.03
C GLU A 99 -8.14 -7.00 19.90
N PHE A 100 -8.37 -5.69 19.85
CA PHE A 100 -7.75 -4.84 18.85
C PHE A 100 -7.49 -3.44 19.40
N VAL A 101 -6.57 -2.74 18.73
CA VAL A 101 -6.35 -1.30 18.93
C VAL A 101 -6.49 -0.59 17.59
N LYS A 102 -7.29 0.48 17.56
CA LYS A 102 -7.46 1.29 16.35
C LYS A 102 -6.36 2.34 16.26
N TYR A 103 -5.65 2.39 15.14
CA TYR A 103 -4.69 3.45 14.83
C TYR A 103 -5.07 4.16 13.54
N GLN A 104 -4.48 5.32 13.31
CA GLN A 104 -4.45 5.98 12.01
C GLN A 104 -3.11 6.64 11.74
N GLY A 105 -2.71 6.66 10.48
CA GLY A 105 -1.62 7.48 9.96
C GLY A 105 -2.14 8.42 8.89
N ILE A 106 -2.15 9.73 9.18
CA ILE A 106 -2.65 10.79 8.28
C ILE A 106 -4.00 10.45 7.62
N GLY A 107 -4.98 10.03 8.43
CA GLY A 107 -6.34 9.75 7.99
C GLY A 107 -6.60 8.32 7.49
N ASN A 108 -5.56 7.56 7.18
CA ASN A 108 -5.67 6.14 6.81
C ASN A 108 -5.67 5.28 8.09
N ASP A 109 -6.78 4.59 8.36
CA ASP A 109 -7.08 3.99 9.68
C ASP A 109 -7.11 2.46 9.68
N PHE A 110 -6.50 1.85 10.71
CA PHE A 110 -6.25 0.41 10.79
C PHE A 110 -6.71 -0.19 12.11
N ILE A 111 -7.19 -1.42 12.02
CA ILE A 111 -7.46 -2.30 13.16
C ILE A 111 -6.18 -3.08 13.42
N MET A 112 -5.47 -2.77 14.49
CA MET A 112 -4.21 -3.42 14.86
C MET A 112 -4.49 -4.63 15.77
N VAL A 113 -3.87 -5.76 15.44
CA VAL A 113 -4.05 -7.04 16.13
C VAL A 113 -2.69 -7.56 16.60
N ASN A 114 -2.58 -7.86 17.90
CA ASN A 114 -1.43 -8.56 18.46
C ASN A 114 -1.43 -10.02 17.98
N ASN A 115 -0.52 -10.38 17.09
CA ASN A 115 -0.45 -11.69 16.47
C ASN A 115 0.91 -12.35 16.74
N LEU A 116 1.58 -11.95 17.84
CA LEU A 116 2.95 -12.36 18.16
C LEU A 116 3.07 -13.87 18.49
N ASP A 117 1.99 -14.46 19.00
CA ASP A 117 1.95 -15.87 19.42
C ASP A 117 1.59 -16.83 18.27
N PHE A 118 1.32 -16.31 17.07
CA PHE A 118 0.83 -17.09 15.93
C PHE A 118 1.62 -16.79 14.66
N SER A 119 1.98 -17.84 13.92
CA SER A 119 2.70 -17.74 12.64
C SER A 119 1.79 -17.35 11.46
N GLU A 120 0.48 -17.38 11.65
CA GLU A 120 -0.52 -16.98 10.66
C GLU A 120 -1.50 -15.97 11.30
N PRO A 121 -2.15 -15.08 10.51
CA PRO A 121 -3.20 -14.21 10.99
C PRO A 121 -4.29 -14.97 11.74
N ILE A 122 -4.63 -14.51 12.95
CA ILE A 122 -5.64 -15.17 13.80
C ILE A 122 -7.07 -15.00 13.28
N ILE A 123 -7.29 -14.19 12.27
CA ILE A 123 -8.58 -14.08 11.56
C ILE A 123 -8.38 -14.33 10.08
N THR A 124 -9.44 -14.76 9.42
CA THR A 124 -9.50 -14.92 7.97
C THR A 124 -9.67 -13.57 7.27
N ALA A 125 -9.33 -13.51 5.98
CA ALA A 125 -9.61 -12.35 5.15
C ALA A 125 -11.10 -11.97 5.13
N ALA A 126 -12.00 -12.97 5.13
CA ALA A 126 -13.45 -12.73 5.15
C ALA A 126 -13.92 -12.10 6.47
N GLU A 127 -13.32 -12.47 7.60
CA GLU A 127 -13.55 -11.79 8.88
C GLU A 127 -13.00 -10.37 8.87
N ALA A 128 -11.81 -10.14 8.30
CA ALA A 128 -11.24 -8.81 8.16
C ALA A 128 -12.16 -7.87 7.35
N VAL A 129 -12.74 -8.34 6.24
CA VAL A 129 -13.74 -7.59 5.45
C VAL A 129 -14.92 -7.15 6.34
N ARG A 130 -15.48 -8.07 7.13
CA ARG A 130 -16.60 -7.77 8.04
C ARG A 130 -16.21 -6.75 9.11
N LEU A 131 -15.01 -6.87 9.68
CA LEU A 131 -14.52 -5.93 10.70
C LEU A 131 -14.24 -4.54 10.12
N CYS A 132 -13.76 -4.46 8.88
CA CYS A 132 -13.46 -3.22 8.18
C CYS A 132 -14.71 -2.46 7.70
N ASP A 133 -15.87 -3.12 7.63
CA ASP A 133 -17.13 -2.43 7.32
C ASP A 133 -17.39 -1.30 8.33
N ARG A 134 -17.59 -0.07 7.84
CA ARG A 134 -17.72 1.13 8.67
C ARG A 134 -19.09 1.30 9.35
N HIS A 135 -20.11 0.56 8.92
CA HIS A 135 -21.47 0.64 9.47
C HIS A 135 -21.81 -0.54 10.36
N LEU A 136 -21.36 -1.74 9.97
CA LEU A 136 -21.68 -3.00 10.63
C LEU A 136 -20.51 -3.56 11.45
N GLY A 137 -19.29 -3.10 11.17
CA GLY A 137 -18.07 -3.54 11.84
C GLY A 137 -17.45 -2.47 12.74
N ILE A 138 -16.15 -2.60 12.94
CA ILE A 138 -15.31 -1.60 13.64
C ILE A 138 -15.07 -0.40 12.71
N GLY A 139 -15.03 -0.65 11.40
CA GLY A 139 -14.60 0.29 10.38
C GLY A 139 -13.07 0.37 10.30
N GLY A 140 -12.52 0.43 9.09
CA GLY A 140 -11.10 0.68 8.86
C GLY A 140 -10.71 0.37 7.42
N ASP A 141 -9.57 0.89 6.98
CA ASP A 141 -9.03 0.60 5.65
C ASP A 141 -8.33 -0.76 5.59
N GLY A 142 -8.00 -1.34 6.74
CA GLY A 142 -7.47 -2.70 6.85
C GLY A 142 -7.26 -3.18 8.28
N VAL A 143 -6.97 -4.48 8.41
CA VAL A 143 -6.53 -5.14 9.64
C VAL A 143 -5.04 -5.45 9.52
N ILE A 144 -4.24 -4.99 10.48
CA ILE A 144 -2.79 -5.21 10.51
C ILE A 144 -2.43 -6.15 11.66
N PHE A 145 -1.63 -7.16 11.35
CA PHE A 145 -1.15 -8.16 12.30
C PHE A 145 0.30 -7.91 12.66
N VAL A 146 0.59 -7.81 13.96
CA VAL A 146 1.96 -7.77 14.49
C VAL A 146 2.41 -9.19 14.80
N MET A 147 3.33 -9.72 14.00
CA MET A 147 3.75 -11.12 14.05
C MET A 147 5.24 -11.23 14.37
N ARG A 148 5.69 -12.42 14.79
CA ARG A 148 7.12 -12.73 15.01
C ARG A 148 7.80 -13.19 13.72
N ASP A 149 9.04 -12.78 13.52
CA ASP A 149 9.95 -13.31 12.50
C ASP A 149 11.34 -13.56 13.12
N GLY A 150 11.53 -14.74 13.70
CA GLY A 150 12.71 -15.01 14.53
C GLY A 150 12.81 -14.07 15.73
N GLU A 151 13.90 -13.31 15.81
CA GLU A 151 14.10 -12.26 16.83
C GLU A 151 13.49 -10.91 16.42
N ASP A 152 13.15 -10.75 15.13
CA ASP A 152 12.54 -9.56 14.54
C ASP A 152 11.00 -9.71 14.51
N TYR A 153 10.35 -8.91 13.66
CA TYR A 153 8.90 -8.86 13.52
C TYR A 153 8.48 -9.01 12.06
N GLN A 154 7.25 -9.44 11.85
CA GLN A 154 6.60 -9.46 10.54
C GLN A 154 5.31 -8.65 10.60
N MET A 155 5.04 -7.90 9.53
CA MET A 155 3.76 -7.26 9.29
C MET A 155 3.02 -8.00 8.17
N ARG A 156 1.78 -8.39 8.46
CA ARG A 156 0.78 -8.77 7.46
C ARG A 156 -0.42 -7.85 7.57
N ILE A 157 -1.14 -7.69 6.46
CA ILE A 157 -2.29 -6.81 6.38
C ILE A 157 -3.36 -7.44 5.50
N TYR A 158 -4.62 -7.35 5.94
CA TYR A 158 -5.78 -7.54 5.08
C TYR A 158 -6.46 -6.21 4.87
N ASN A 159 -6.63 -5.81 3.61
CA ASN A 159 -7.40 -4.65 3.21
C ASN A 159 -8.88 -4.84 3.56
N SER A 160 -9.65 -3.75 3.50
CA SER A 160 -11.10 -3.77 3.70
C SER A 160 -11.87 -4.66 2.70
N ASP A 161 -11.27 -4.98 1.55
CA ASP A 161 -11.81 -5.91 0.55
C ASP A 161 -11.31 -7.37 0.72
N GLY A 162 -10.45 -7.61 1.71
CA GLY A 162 -9.88 -8.93 2.03
C GLY A 162 -8.64 -9.29 1.23
N SER A 163 -8.19 -8.41 0.31
CA SER A 163 -6.90 -8.59 -0.35
C SER A 163 -5.74 -8.40 0.63
N GLU A 164 -4.62 -9.07 0.38
CA GLU A 164 -3.40 -8.92 1.16
C GLU A 164 -2.34 -8.17 0.33
N PRO A 165 -2.17 -6.85 0.54
CA PRO A 165 -1.17 -6.08 -0.19
C PRO A 165 0.23 -6.36 0.33
N GLU A 166 1.24 -6.07 -0.49
CA GLU A 166 2.62 -6.36 -0.13
C GLU A 166 3.14 -5.47 1.01
N MET A 167 2.62 -4.23 1.08
CA MET A 167 3.03 -3.21 2.04
C MET A 167 1.96 -2.11 2.19
N CYS A 168 1.96 -1.44 3.35
CA CYS A 168 1.19 -0.21 3.56
C CYS A 168 2.00 0.83 4.34
N GLY A 169 2.39 1.94 3.67
CA GLY A 169 3.31 2.93 4.25
C GLY A 169 2.75 3.70 5.45
N ASN A 170 1.42 3.87 5.54
CA ASN A 170 0.78 4.44 6.75
C ASN A 170 0.60 3.38 7.84
N GLY A 171 0.24 2.16 7.43
CA GLY A 171 0.09 1.01 8.31
C GLY A 171 1.36 0.66 9.05
N ILE A 172 2.52 0.67 8.37
CA ILE A 172 3.82 0.33 8.98
C ILE A 172 4.26 1.34 10.05
N ARG A 173 3.84 2.62 9.93
CA ARG A 173 4.05 3.60 11.01
C ARG A 173 3.16 3.30 12.22
N CYS A 174 1.91 2.92 11.98
CA CYS A 174 1.00 2.47 13.04
C CYS A 174 1.52 1.20 13.72
N PHE A 175 2.10 0.28 12.95
CA PHE A 175 2.76 -0.94 13.42
C PHE A 175 3.87 -0.63 14.41
N ALA A 176 4.82 0.26 14.06
CA ALA A 176 5.93 0.59 14.96
C ALA A 176 5.45 1.12 16.31
N LYS A 177 4.44 2.00 16.29
CA LYS A 177 3.89 2.59 17.52
C LYS A 177 3.12 1.55 18.34
N TYR A 178 2.31 0.72 17.68
CA TYR A 178 1.57 -0.33 18.35
C TYR A 178 2.50 -1.40 18.96
N LEU A 179 3.57 -1.77 18.24
CA LEU A 179 4.58 -2.68 18.75
C LEU A 179 5.32 -2.10 19.97
N ALA A 180 5.70 -0.82 19.93
CA ALA A 180 6.27 -0.15 21.09
C ALA A 180 5.31 -0.16 22.29
N ASP A 181 4.01 0.04 22.05
CA ASP A 181 2.98 -0.02 23.10
C ASP A 181 2.85 -1.44 23.68
N LEU A 182 2.92 -2.50 22.85
CA LEU A 182 2.92 -3.90 23.30
C LEU A 182 4.16 -4.25 24.14
N GLU A 183 5.33 -3.78 23.72
CA GLU A 183 6.60 -3.98 24.43
C GLU A 183 6.75 -3.09 25.67
N GLN A 184 5.88 -2.07 25.83
CA GLN A 184 6.07 -0.98 26.79
C GLN A 184 7.43 -0.28 26.61
N ALA A 185 7.89 -0.18 25.36
CA ALA A 185 9.16 0.41 24.99
C ALA A 185 9.06 1.96 24.92
N SER A 186 10.12 2.64 25.32
CA SER A 186 10.27 4.10 25.16
C SER A 186 11.04 4.42 23.88
N ALA A 187 10.75 5.57 23.29
CA ALA A 187 11.56 6.14 22.21
C ALA A 187 12.90 6.68 22.74
N PRO A 188 13.96 6.75 21.91
CA PRO A 188 14.03 6.28 20.53
C PRO A 188 14.14 4.75 20.47
N ARG A 189 13.53 4.14 19.45
CA ARG A 189 13.51 2.68 19.28
C ARG A 189 13.46 2.29 17.82
N SER A 190 14.29 1.32 17.43
CA SER A 190 14.31 0.79 16.07
C SER A 190 13.76 -0.63 15.99
N TYR A 191 13.06 -0.92 14.90
CA TYR A 191 12.48 -2.22 14.59
C TYR A 191 12.86 -2.64 13.19
N LYS A 192 13.29 -3.89 13.05
CA LYS A 192 13.40 -4.54 11.74
C LYS A 192 12.14 -5.36 11.52
N VAL A 193 11.46 -5.09 10.42
CA VAL A 193 10.14 -5.67 10.12
C VAL A 193 10.17 -6.30 8.74
N LEU A 194 9.86 -7.59 8.65
CA LEU A 194 9.59 -8.26 7.39
C LEU A 194 8.17 -7.92 6.92
N THR A 195 8.05 -7.46 5.68
CA THR A 195 6.79 -7.32 4.95
C THR A 195 6.82 -8.22 3.73
N LEU A 196 5.70 -8.35 3.02
CA LEU A 196 5.70 -9.03 1.73
C LEU A 196 6.51 -8.25 0.65
N ALA A 197 6.78 -6.97 0.87
CA ALA A 197 7.70 -6.16 0.05
C ALA A 197 9.18 -6.28 0.51
N GLY A 198 9.49 -7.11 1.51
CA GLY A 198 10.83 -7.29 2.04
C GLY A 198 11.05 -6.64 3.42
N HIS A 199 12.30 -6.60 3.87
CA HIS A 199 12.66 -6.04 5.17
C HIS A 199 12.65 -4.51 5.15
N MET A 200 12.12 -3.92 6.22
CA MET A 200 12.08 -2.49 6.48
C MET A 200 12.68 -2.18 7.84
N ILE A 201 13.28 -1.00 7.96
CA ILE A 201 13.78 -0.47 9.23
C ILE A 201 12.90 0.70 9.64
N LEU A 202 12.30 0.57 10.83
CA LEU A 202 11.44 1.58 11.42
C LEU A 202 12.16 2.19 12.62
N GLU A 203 12.03 3.49 12.79
CA GLU A 203 12.56 4.23 13.94
C GLU A 203 11.41 5.04 14.56
N LEU A 204 10.99 4.64 15.75
CA LEU A 204 10.16 5.47 16.61
C LEU A 204 11.06 6.53 17.24
N ARG A 205 10.77 7.80 16.95
CA ARG A 205 11.55 8.96 17.41
C ARG A 205 11.02 9.52 18.73
N GLU A 206 11.84 10.31 19.40
CA GLU A 206 11.51 10.96 20.68
C GLU A 206 10.30 11.91 20.59
N ASP A 207 10.11 12.55 19.43
CA ASP A 207 8.96 13.41 19.14
C ASP A 207 7.66 12.63 18.88
N GLY A 208 7.71 11.29 18.93
CA GLY A 208 6.59 10.39 18.73
C GLY A 208 6.24 10.11 17.27
N GLN A 209 6.98 10.67 16.31
CA GLN A 209 6.89 10.32 14.90
C GLN A 209 7.57 8.97 14.62
N VAL A 210 7.22 8.36 13.49
CA VAL A 210 7.88 7.15 12.99
C VAL A 210 8.56 7.48 11.68
N CYS A 211 9.86 7.25 11.63
CA CYS A 211 10.67 7.26 10.43
C CYS A 211 10.78 5.84 9.88
N VAL A 212 10.62 5.72 8.56
CA VAL A 212 10.70 4.46 7.83
C VAL A 212 11.79 4.61 6.79
N ASP A 213 12.76 3.69 6.79
CA ASP A 213 13.67 3.52 5.67
C ASP A 213 12.91 2.82 4.54
N MET A 214 12.63 3.56 3.48
CA MET A 214 11.89 3.12 2.30
C MET A 214 12.81 2.52 1.22
N GLY A 215 14.11 2.41 1.52
CA GLY A 215 15.12 1.94 0.58
C GLY A 215 15.44 2.95 -0.54
N PRO A 216 16.28 2.55 -1.50
CA PRO A 216 16.65 3.40 -2.62
C PRO A 216 15.56 3.42 -3.71
N PRO A 217 15.38 4.55 -4.43
CA PRO A 217 14.49 4.60 -5.58
C PRO A 217 15.08 3.85 -6.77
N ILE A 218 14.21 3.26 -7.59
CA ILE A 218 14.54 2.66 -8.88
C ILE A 218 14.17 3.68 -9.97
N LEU A 219 15.17 4.12 -10.75
CA LEU A 219 15.03 5.22 -11.73
C LEU A 219 15.09 4.75 -13.19
N GLU A 220 15.68 3.58 -13.44
CA GLU A 220 15.84 3.06 -14.79
C GLU A 220 14.49 2.58 -15.35
N ALA A 221 14.08 3.12 -16.50
CA ALA A 221 12.79 2.83 -17.14
C ALA A 221 12.49 1.33 -17.28
N PRO A 222 13.45 0.46 -17.67
CA PRO A 222 13.20 -0.99 -17.76
C PRO A 222 12.83 -1.66 -16.43
N GLN A 223 13.12 -1.02 -15.30
CA GLN A 223 12.84 -1.54 -13.95
C GLN A 223 11.56 -0.93 -13.32
N ILE A 224 10.95 0.10 -13.93
CA ILE A 224 9.73 0.80 -13.45
C ILE A 224 8.44 0.29 -14.14
N PRO A 225 8.49 -0.88 -14.79
CA PRO A 225 7.62 -1.22 -15.94
C PRO A 225 6.98 -0.03 -16.72
N THR A 226 7.78 0.76 -17.44
CA THR A 226 7.27 1.79 -18.36
C THR A 226 7.87 1.66 -19.77
N LYS A 227 7.10 2.08 -20.78
CA LYS A 227 7.51 2.18 -22.19
C LYS A 227 7.85 3.61 -22.63
N LEU A 228 7.76 4.60 -21.72
CA LEU A 228 8.04 6.01 -22.03
C LEU A 228 9.49 6.25 -22.47
N ALA A 229 10.42 5.41 -22.02
CA ALA A 229 11.78 5.35 -22.54
C ALA A 229 12.25 3.90 -22.61
N PRO A 230 12.95 3.48 -23.67
CA PRO A 230 13.49 2.12 -23.77
C PRO A 230 14.73 1.91 -22.89
N GLN A 231 15.45 2.97 -22.52
CA GLN A 231 16.66 2.96 -21.69
C GLN A 231 16.79 4.27 -20.92
N GLY A 232 17.51 4.24 -19.79
CA GLY A 232 17.75 5.41 -18.94
C GLY A 232 16.56 5.78 -18.09
N GLU A 233 16.66 6.94 -17.45
CA GLU A 233 15.62 7.48 -16.59
C GLU A 233 14.52 8.18 -17.39
N VAL A 234 13.27 8.10 -16.91
CA VAL A 234 12.16 8.89 -17.47
C VAL A 234 12.01 10.16 -16.66
N VAL A 235 12.48 11.29 -17.20
CA VAL A 235 12.40 12.61 -16.55
C VAL A 235 11.78 13.61 -17.51
N LYS A 236 10.66 14.24 -17.14
CA LYS A 236 9.87 15.16 -17.98
C LYS A 236 9.55 14.60 -19.38
N ALA A 237 9.26 13.31 -19.48
CA ALA A 237 8.89 12.70 -20.76
C ALA A 237 7.43 13.03 -21.12
N PRO A 238 7.13 13.37 -22.38
CA PRO A 238 5.77 13.64 -22.81
C PRO A 238 4.92 12.36 -22.81
N LEU A 239 3.66 12.47 -22.36
CA LEU A 239 2.64 11.44 -22.40
C LEU A 239 1.31 12.07 -22.81
N ASP A 240 0.73 11.60 -23.91
CA ASP A 240 -0.58 12.07 -24.37
C ASP A 240 -1.70 11.36 -23.62
N VAL A 241 -2.48 12.10 -22.84
CA VAL A 241 -3.64 11.61 -22.11
C VAL A 241 -4.83 12.51 -22.40
N ASP A 242 -5.90 11.93 -22.97
CA ASP A 242 -7.13 12.64 -23.33
C ASP A 242 -6.89 13.88 -24.23
N GLY A 243 -6.03 13.73 -25.23
CA GLY A 243 -5.69 14.79 -26.18
C GLY A 243 -4.86 15.93 -25.59
N LYS A 244 -4.29 15.76 -24.38
CA LYS A 244 -3.38 16.69 -23.74
C LYS A 244 -2.03 16.02 -23.48
N THR A 245 -0.95 16.74 -23.74
CA THR A 245 0.41 16.25 -23.47
C THR A 245 0.82 16.61 -22.05
N TRP A 246 1.05 15.61 -21.22
CA TRP A 246 1.53 15.72 -19.84
C TRP A 246 3.02 15.42 -19.76
N LEU A 247 3.72 16.09 -18.86
CA LEU A 247 5.13 15.80 -18.60
C LEU A 247 5.22 14.86 -17.40
N MET A 248 5.77 13.67 -17.64
CA MET A 248 5.86 12.59 -16.67
C MET A 248 7.31 12.33 -16.28
N THR A 249 7.53 12.16 -14.98
CA THR A 249 8.74 11.57 -14.43
C THR A 249 8.37 10.26 -13.75
N CYS A 250 9.05 9.17 -14.08
CA CYS A 250 8.74 7.86 -13.51
C CYS A 250 9.78 7.43 -12.49
N VAL A 251 9.30 6.89 -11.38
CA VAL A 251 10.11 6.34 -10.29
C VAL A 251 9.44 5.07 -9.81
N SER A 252 10.22 4.08 -9.37
CA SER A 252 9.68 2.94 -8.64
C SER A 252 10.24 2.91 -7.22
N MET A 253 9.35 2.68 -6.27
CA MET A 253 9.68 2.41 -4.85
C MET A 253 9.48 0.92 -4.52
N GLY A 254 9.62 0.06 -5.54
CA GLY A 254 9.14 -1.34 -5.55
C GLY A 254 7.83 -1.50 -6.31
N ASN A 255 7.01 -0.44 -6.35
CA ASN A 255 5.81 -0.27 -7.16
C ASN A 255 5.95 0.93 -8.12
N PRO A 256 5.28 0.94 -9.29
CA PRO A 256 5.43 1.99 -10.29
C PRO A 256 4.70 3.29 -9.92
N HIS A 257 5.38 4.42 -10.07
CA HIS A 257 4.87 5.77 -9.89
C HIS A 257 5.15 6.63 -11.13
N ALA A 258 4.15 7.39 -11.54
CA ALA A 258 4.22 8.34 -12.65
C ALA A 258 3.81 9.73 -12.13
N ILE A 259 4.79 10.60 -11.98
CA ILE A 259 4.66 11.89 -11.31
C ILE A 259 4.53 12.97 -12.38
N THR A 260 3.59 13.90 -12.19
CA THR A 260 3.46 15.08 -13.05
C THR A 260 3.35 16.37 -12.25
N PHE A 261 4.03 17.40 -12.76
CA PHE A 261 3.96 18.78 -12.27
C PHE A 261 3.15 19.68 -13.20
N GLY A 262 2.56 19.13 -14.27
CA GLY A 262 1.79 19.90 -15.25
C GLY A 262 1.84 19.36 -16.68
N GLN A 263 1.08 20.03 -17.53
CA GLN A 263 1.07 19.79 -18.97
C GLN A 263 2.24 20.47 -19.66
N GLU A 264 2.62 19.97 -20.83
CA GLU A 264 3.60 20.65 -21.67
C GLU A 264 3.11 22.05 -22.05
N GLY A 265 3.95 23.07 -21.80
CA GLY A 265 3.61 24.48 -22.03
C GLY A 265 2.58 25.07 -21.06
N GLY A 266 2.09 24.29 -20.08
CA GLY A 266 1.16 24.76 -19.05
C GLY A 266 1.85 25.47 -17.88
N GLU A 267 1.06 26.22 -17.10
CA GLU A 267 1.46 26.69 -15.78
C GLU A 267 1.47 25.54 -14.75
N GLY A 268 1.90 25.81 -13.52
CA GLY A 268 1.85 24.82 -12.43
C GLY A 268 0.42 24.32 -12.16
N LEU A 269 0.31 23.12 -11.57
CA LEU A 269 -0.98 22.53 -11.24
C LEU A 269 -1.59 23.16 -9.98
N ASN A 270 -2.89 23.40 -10.00
CA ASN A 270 -3.71 23.45 -8.79
C ASN A 270 -4.28 22.06 -8.58
N VAL A 271 -3.70 21.30 -7.64
CA VAL A 271 -4.05 19.88 -7.47
C VAL A 271 -5.46 19.68 -6.92
N ASP A 272 -6.00 20.62 -6.16
CA ASP A 272 -7.35 20.52 -5.59
C ASP A 272 -8.45 20.64 -6.66
N ALA A 273 -8.16 21.36 -7.74
CA ALA A 273 -9.08 21.55 -8.87
C ALA A 273 -9.11 20.38 -9.86
N LEU A 274 -8.23 19.37 -9.70
CA LEU A 274 -8.15 18.24 -10.62
C LEU A 274 -9.32 17.26 -10.43
N PRO A 275 -10.01 16.87 -11.52
CA PRO A 275 -11.05 15.84 -11.48
C PRO A 275 -10.41 14.45 -11.50
N LEU A 276 -9.80 14.02 -10.39
CA LEU A 276 -9.01 12.78 -10.31
C LEU A 276 -9.79 11.54 -10.75
N GLU A 277 -11.07 11.45 -10.45
CA GLU A 277 -11.92 10.32 -10.83
C GLU A 277 -12.13 10.24 -12.34
N GLN A 278 -11.95 11.34 -13.07
CA GLN A 278 -12.02 11.39 -14.53
C GLN A 278 -10.67 11.13 -15.17
N ILE A 279 -9.61 11.77 -14.68
CA ILE A 279 -8.28 11.70 -15.33
C ILE A 279 -7.43 10.53 -14.82
N GLY A 280 -7.53 10.18 -13.54
CA GLY A 280 -6.71 9.16 -12.88
C GLY A 280 -6.74 7.79 -13.57
N PRO A 281 -7.92 7.22 -13.90
CA PRO A 281 -8.01 5.97 -14.64
C PRO A 281 -7.29 5.99 -15.99
N LEU A 282 -7.22 7.15 -16.64
CA LEU A 282 -6.57 7.30 -17.95
C LEU A 282 -5.04 7.16 -17.85
N PHE A 283 -4.45 7.60 -16.74
CA PHE A 283 -3.03 7.37 -16.45
C PHE A 283 -2.79 5.96 -15.94
N GLU A 284 -3.60 5.48 -14.98
CA GLU A 284 -3.45 4.15 -14.39
C GLU A 284 -3.42 3.06 -15.47
N HIS A 285 -4.34 3.14 -16.44
CA HIS A 285 -4.51 2.14 -17.49
C HIS A 285 -3.81 2.49 -18.80
N HIS A 286 -2.95 3.52 -18.82
CA HIS A 286 -2.27 3.93 -20.04
C HIS A 286 -1.38 2.80 -20.58
N GLU A 287 -1.39 2.58 -21.90
CA GLU A 287 -0.67 1.47 -22.56
C GLU A 287 0.86 1.46 -22.38
N VAL A 288 1.40 2.60 -21.97
CA VAL A 288 2.83 2.81 -21.66
C VAL A 288 3.22 2.23 -20.31
N PHE A 289 2.25 1.89 -19.45
CA PHE A 289 2.46 1.28 -18.15
C PHE A 289 1.89 -0.15 -18.14
N PRO A 290 2.64 -1.17 -18.58
CA PRO A 290 2.13 -2.55 -18.70
C PRO A 290 1.64 -3.14 -17.37
N ALA A 291 2.22 -2.70 -16.25
CA ALA A 291 1.84 -3.12 -14.91
C ALA A 291 0.86 -2.13 -14.23
N ARG A 292 0.23 -1.25 -15.01
CA ARG A 292 -0.44 -0.02 -14.55
C ARG A 292 0.51 0.87 -13.75
N THR A 293 0.05 2.02 -13.25
CA THR A 293 0.87 2.89 -12.41
C THR A 293 0.04 3.63 -11.37
N ASN A 294 0.67 3.99 -10.25
CA ASN A 294 0.17 5.09 -9.42
C ASN A 294 0.50 6.40 -10.14
N THR A 295 -0.35 7.42 -9.98
CA THR A 295 -0.14 8.73 -10.59
C THR A 295 -0.24 9.82 -9.55
N GLU A 296 0.85 10.57 -9.38
CA GLU A 296 0.95 11.67 -8.44
C GLU A 296 0.92 13.00 -9.19
N PHE A 297 -0.06 13.84 -8.83
CA PHE A 297 -0.19 15.21 -9.33
C PHE A 297 0.36 16.15 -8.28
N VAL A 298 1.31 17.01 -8.65
CA VAL A 298 2.10 17.77 -7.68
C VAL A 298 2.05 19.27 -7.96
N GLU A 299 1.78 20.02 -6.90
CA GLU A 299 1.91 21.47 -6.81
C GLU A 299 3.17 21.80 -5.98
N VAL A 300 4.03 22.67 -6.49
CA VAL A 300 5.28 23.06 -5.84
C VAL A 300 5.10 24.41 -5.17
N PHE A 301 5.06 24.44 -3.84
CA PHE A 301 4.97 25.70 -3.09
C PHE A 301 6.35 26.32 -2.85
N SER A 302 7.35 25.50 -2.55
CA SER A 302 8.74 25.92 -2.41
C SER A 302 9.70 24.76 -2.72
N ARG A 303 11.01 25.01 -2.65
CA ARG A 303 12.01 23.95 -2.84
C ARG A 303 12.00 22.90 -1.72
N ASN A 304 11.30 23.12 -0.61
CA ASN A 304 11.21 22.16 0.50
C ASN A 304 9.77 21.85 0.90
N HIS A 305 8.77 22.28 0.11
CA HIS A 305 7.36 22.09 0.42
C HIS A 305 6.57 21.82 -0.86
N LEU A 306 6.02 20.63 -0.93
CA LEU A 306 5.24 20.10 -2.05
C LEU A 306 3.84 19.77 -1.55
N LYS A 307 2.85 19.86 -2.42
CA LYS A 307 1.51 19.34 -2.18
C LYS A 307 1.15 18.39 -3.30
N MET A 308 0.49 17.29 -2.96
CA MET A 308 0.13 16.29 -3.94
C MET A 308 -1.27 15.74 -3.72
N ARG A 309 -1.85 15.25 -4.81
CA ARG A 309 -2.92 14.26 -4.77
C ARG A 309 -2.53 13.07 -5.64
N VAL A 310 -3.07 11.91 -5.32
CA VAL A 310 -2.70 10.65 -5.95
C VAL A 310 -3.94 9.93 -6.49
N TRP A 311 -3.76 9.28 -7.64
CA TRP A 311 -4.61 8.20 -8.10
C TRP A 311 -3.80 6.90 -8.00
N GLU A 312 -4.14 6.05 -7.04
CA GLU A 312 -3.44 4.81 -6.79
C GLU A 312 -3.97 3.68 -7.67
N ARG A 313 -3.03 2.87 -8.19
CA ARG A 313 -3.30 1.68 -8.99
C ARG A 313 -4.22 0.73 -8.22
N GLY A 314 -5.42 0.54 -8.75
CA GLY A 314 -6.43 -0.36 -8.17
C GLY A 314 -7.11 0.15 -6.89
N ALA A 315 -6.77 1.34 -6.39
CA ALA A 315 -7.36 1.93 -5.18
C ALA A 315 -8.02 3.30 -5.43
N GLY A 316 -7.71 3.97 -6.54
CA GLY A 316 -8.30 5.25 -6.90
C GLY A 316 -7.74 6.42 -6.09
N ALA A 317 -8.56 7.44 -5.84
CA ALA A 317 -8.14 8.64 -5.10
C ALA A 317 -8.05 8.37 -3.59
N THR A 318 -6.83 8.18 -3.07
CA THR A 318 -6.59 7.90 -1.64
C THR A 318 -6.23 9.16 -0.85
N GLN A 319 -6.35 9.08 0.47
CA GLN A 319 -5.98 10.19 1.37
C GLN A 319 -4.46 10.34 1.53
N ALA A 320 -3.70 9.27 1.32
CA ALA A 320 -2.26 9.29 1.46
C ALA A 320 -1.61 8.06 0.81
N CYS A 321 -0.52 8.27 0.08
CA CYS A 321 0.34 7.24 -0.47
C CYS A 321 1.80 7.49 -0.06
N GLY A 322 2.34 6.64 0.84
CA GLY A 322 3.71 6.83 1.36
C GLY A 322 4.79 6.66 0.29
N THR A 323 4.70 5.59 -0.51
CA THR A 323 5.61 5.38 -1.65
C THR A 323 5.47 6.46 -2.71
N GLY A 324 4.24 6.97 -2.94
CA GLY A 324 3.99 8.12 -3.83
C GLY A 324 4.65 9.39 -3.33
N ALA A 325 4.57 9.71 -2.03
CA ALA A 325 5.25 10.87 -1.46
C ALA A 325 6.79 10.78 -1.60
N CYS A 326 7.37 9.59 -1.40
CA CYS A 326 8.78 9.33 -1.67
C CYS A 326 9.13 9.59 -3.14
N ALA A 327 8.36 9.01 -4.06
CA ALA A 327 8.56 9.14 -5.49
C ALA A 327 8.43 10.59 -5.99
N VAL A 328 7.51 11.37 -5.41
CA VAL A 328 7.32 12.80 -5.69
C VAL A 328 8.56 13.62 -5.37
N VAL A 329 9.19 13.40 -4.21
CA VAL A 329 10.42 14.13 -3.86
C VAL A 329 11.57 13.78 -4.79
N VAL A 330 11.72 12.49 -5.12
CA VAL A 330 12.71 12.04 -6.12
C VAL A 330 12.47 12.75 -7.45
N ALA A 331 11.25 12.70 -7.98
CA ALA A 331 10.90 13.36 -9.24
C ALA A 331 11.16 14.86 -9.19
N ALA A 332 10.79 15.54 -8.11
CA ALA A 332 11.00 16.97 -7.93
C ALA A 332 12.51 17.34 -7.93
N VAL A 333 13.34 16.53 -7.28
CA VAL A 333 14.82 16.70 -7.29
C VAL A 333 15.37 16.49 -8.70
N LYS A 334 14.99 15.40 -9.38
CA LYS A 334 15.45 15.08 -10.75
C LYS A 334 15.03 16.16 -11.76
N GLU A 335 13.89 16.80 -11.54
CA GLU A 335 13.40 17.90 -12.37
C GLU A 335 13.96 19.28 -12.00
N GLY A 336 14.76 19.38 -10.93
CA GLY A 336 15.36 20.62 -10.41
C GLY A 336 14.38 21.54 -9.66
N ARG A 337 13.22 21.01 -9.23
CA ARG A 337 12.11 21.76 -8.62
C ARG A 337 12.18 21.85 -7.11
N ALA A 338 12.78 20.85 -6.46
CA ALA A 338 12.87 20.77 -5.01
C ALA A 338 14.22 20.22 -4.54
N GLU A 339 14.48 20.36 -3.24
CA GLU A 339 15.60 19.75 -2.54
C GLU A 339 15.26 18.32 -2.09
N ARG A 340 16.30 17.58 -1.70
CA ARG A 340 16.18 16.19 -1.22
C ARG A 340 15.37 16.01 0.06
N ARG A 341 15.20 17.07 0.85
CA ARG A 341 14.38 17.06 2.07
C ARG A 341 13.18 17.98 1.88
N CYS A 342 11.98 17.41 1.91
CA CYS A 342 10.74 18.15 1.71
C CYS A 342 9.64 17.69 2.68
N THR A 343 8.81 18.65 3.09
CA THR A 343 7.46 18.37 3.55
C THR A 343 6.57 18.13 2.33
N VAL A 344 5.84 17.02 2.31
CA VAL A 344 4.86 16.69 1.29
C VAL A 344 3.47 16.68 1.92
N ASP A 345 2.62 17.61 1.53
CA ASP A 345 1.22 17.67 1.95
C ASP A 345 0.39 16.71 1.09
N LEU A 346 -0.15 15.66 1.72
CA LEU A 346 -1.15 14.78 1.14
C LEU A 346 -2.55 15.19 1.66
N PRO A 347 -3.65 14.75 1.04
CA PRO A 347 -5.00 15.07 1.52
C PRO A 347 -5.23 14.78 3.00
N GLY A 348 -4.67 13.67 3.49
CA GLY A 348 -4.79 13.24 4.89
C GLY A 348 -3.82 13.89 5.88
N GLY A 349 -2.81 14.61 5.40
CA GLY A 349 -1.81 15.30 6.21
C GLY A 349 -0.37 15.22 5.68
N PRO A 350 0.57 15.92 6.31
CA PRO A 350 1.93 16.03 5.84
C PRO A 350 2.78 14.79 6.16
N LEU A 351 3.75 14.52 5.29
CA LEU A 351 4.89 13.62 5.51
C LEU A 351 6.19 14.37 5.28
N GLU A 352 7.19 14.09 6.11
CA GLU A 352 8.56 14.55 5.91
C GLU A 352 9.33 13.49 5.14
N ILE A 353 9.85 13.86 3.97
CA ILE A 353 10.57 12.95 3.09
C ILE A 353 12.01 13.45 2.93
N GLU A 354 12.97 12.56 3.12
CA GLU A 354 14.39 12.82 2.86
C GLU A 354 14.95 11.75 1.93
N TRP A 355 15.31 12.11 0.70
CA TRP A 355 16.14 11.27 -0.17
C TRP A 355 17.62 11.56 0.09
N ARG A 356 18.21 10.81 1.01
CA ARG A 356 19.54 11.08 1.54
C ARG A 356 20.65 10.72 0.54
N GLU A 357 21.57 11.66 0.30
CA GLU A 357 22.67 11.48 -0.65
C GLU A 357 23.69 10.43 -0.20
N SER A 358 23.96 10.32 1.11
CA SER A 358 25.06 9.50 1.64
C SER A 358 24.88 8.00 1.46
N ASP A 359 23.63 7.53 1.40
CA ASP A 359 23.27 6.12 1.26
C ASP A 359 22.32 5.86 0.08
N ASN A 360 21.83 6.92 -0.59
CA ASN A 360 20.80 6.87 -1.63
C ASN A 360 19.44 6.34 -1.13
N HIS A 361 19.22 6.25 0.18
CA HIS A 361 17.95 5.78 0.75
C HIS A 361 16.95 6.94 0.90
N ILE A 362 15.67 6.59 0.86
CA ILE A 362 14.59 7.53 1.13
C ILE A 362 14.01 7.24 2.51
N TYR A 363 13.98 8.26 3.35
CA TYR A 363 13.42 8.21 4.69
C TYR A 363 12.10 8.94 4.71
N MET A 364 11.03 8.22 5.06
CA MET A 364 9.69 8.79 5.21
C MET A 364 9.36 8.89 6.70
N THR A 365 9.16 10.10 7.19
CA THR A 365 8.73 10.36 8.57
C THR A 365 7.31 10.89 8.59
N GLY A 366 6.48 10.31 9.46
CA GLY A 366 5.11 10.77 9.62
C GLY A 366 4.51 10.39 10.98
N PRO A 367 3.36 10.97 11.32
CA PRO A 367 2.66 10.61 12.53
C PRO A 367 1.98 9.25 12.41
N ALA A 368 1.78 8.63 13.57
CA ALA A 368 0.85 7.53 13.79
C ALA A 368 0.15 7.76 15.14
N LYS A 369 -1.17 7.64 15.18
CA LYS A 369 -1.98 7.97 16.35
C LYS A 369 -2.90 6.83 16.71
N ARG A 370 -2.83 6.40 17.97
CA ARG A 370 -3.83 5.53 18.59
C ARG A 370 -5.16 6.29 18.74
N VAL A 371 -6.25 5.67 18.33
CA VAL A 371 -7.60 6.25 18.37
C VAL A 371 -8.40 5.68 19.54
N PHE A 372 -8.59 4.36 19.57
CA PHE A 372 -9.29 3.65 20.64
C PHE A 372 -8.82 2.19 20.72
N GLN A 373 -9.28 1.43 21.70
CA GLN A 373 -9.09 -0.03 21.77
C GLN A 373 -10.40 -0.70 22.13
N GLY A 374 -10.55 -1.99 21.83
CA GLY A 374 -11.74 -2.74 22.18
C GLY A 374 -11.60 -4.24 21.96
N THR A 375 -12.70 -4.93 22.22
CA THR A 375 -12.88 -6.36 21.99
C THR A 375 -14.13 -6.54 21.14
N VAL A 376 -14.02 -7.34 20.08
CA VAL A 376 -15.14 -7.65 19.17
C VAL A 376 -15.46 -9.14 19.19
N VAL A 377 -16.74 -9.50 19.06
CA VAL A 377 -17.16 -10.89 18.87
C VAL A 377 -17.04 -11.24 17.39
N LEU A 378 -16.43 -12.38 17.11
CA LEU A 378 -16.34 -12.93 15.76
C LEU A 378 -17.45 -13.96 15.57
N GLU A 379 -18.25 -13.75 14.53
CA GLU A 379 -19.30 -14.70 14.13
C GLU A 379 -18.67 -15.89 13.42
N ASN A 380 -19.15 -17.10 13.76
CA ASN A 380 -18.68 -18.38 13.21
C ASN A 380 -18.99 -18.54 11.72
#